data_AF-A0AAD2ABZ7-F1
#
_entry.id   AF-A0AAD2ABZ7-F1
#
_cell.length_a   1.000
_cell.length_b   1.000
_cell.length_c   1.000
_cell.angle_alpha   90.00
_cell.angle_beta   90.00
_cell.angle_gamma   90.00
#
_symmetry.space_group_name_H-M   'P 1'
#
loop_
_entity.id
_entity.type
_entity.pdbx_description
1 polymer ?
#
loop_
_entity_poly.entity_id
_entity_poly.type
_entity_poly.pdbx_seq_one_letter_code
_entity_poly.pdbx_strand_id
1 'polypeptide(L)'
;MAVAYPHFLVSENHATVEQPTLMVSPAAPCPSVTLTQDDLKKIAAYKAVEHVKSGMVVGLGTGSTAKHAVDRIAELMRQGKLKDIIGIPTSKKTHEQAVSLGIPLSDLDSHHIVDLTIDGADEVDPGLNLVKGRGGSLLREKMVESASKKFIVIVDESKLVNYVGGSRLAMPVEVIPFCWNHSLKRLVSLFAYAGCVGELRKCAETGKAFETDNGNYIIDLYFEKDMGDLNEASDLILRLPGIVEHGMFLGLATSLIVAGVEGITVKTKIGNELEGSGWRRCNSFGNWLRVSRVLFQRGGGSSTMTHPTT
;
A
#
# COMPACT_ATOMS: atom_id res chain seq x y z
N MET A 1 45.19 86.57 -36.30
CA MET A 1 46.11 86.18 -37.40
C MET A 1 47.37 85.59 -36.79
N ALA A 2 47.99 84.65 -37.50
CA ALA A 2 49.15 83.79 -37.15
C ALA A 2 48.78 82.45 -36.46
N VAL A 3 49.35 81.26 -36.75
CA VAL A 3 50.15 80.67 -37.83
C VAL A 3 50.04 79.13 -37.64
N ALA A 4 50.20 78.39 -38.75
CA ALA A 4 50.31 76.94 -39.05
C ALA A 4 50.86 75.90 -38.02
N TYR A 5 50.23 74.69 -38.06
CA TYR A 5 50.72 73.27 -38.09
C TYR A 5 51.81 72.77 -37.08
N PRO A 6 51.98 71.45 -36.78
CA PRO A 6 51.67 70.28 -37.62
C PRO A 6 51.07 69.02 -36.94
N HIS A 7 50.77 68.07 -37.83
CA HIS A 7 50.29 66.71 -37.64
C HIS A 7 51.17 65.83 -36.72
N PHE A 8 50.53 64.97 -35.93
CA PHE A 8 51.14 63.77 -35.36
C PHE A 8 50.24 62.57 -35.63
N LEU A 9 50.75 61.64 -36.44
CA LEU A 9 50.20 60.30 -36.68
C LEU A 9 50.57 59.40 -35.49
N VAL A 10 49.59 58.70 -34.93
CA VAL A 10 49.83 57.60 -33.98
C VAL A 10 49.31 56.32 -34.63
N SER A 11 50.19 55.33 -34.72
CA SER A 11 49.93 54.01 -35.32
C SER A 11 49.05 53.15 -34.41
N GLU A 12 48.06 52.50 -34.99
CA GLU A 12 47.30 51.41 -34.39
C GLU A 12 48.16 50.15 -34.32
N ASN A 13 48.33 49.60 -33.11
CA ASN A 13 48.76 48.22 -32.91
C ASN A 13 47.61 47.46 -32.24
N HIS A 14 46.96 46.60 -33.03
CA HIS A 14 45.96 45.63 -32.57
C HIS A 14 46.65 44.54 -31.74
N ALA A 15 46.41 44.55 -30.42
CA ALA A 15 46.69 43.40 -29.55
C ALA A 15 45.39 42.61 -29.36
N THR A 16 45.36 41.39 -29.90
CA THR A 16 44.33 40.37 -29.69
C THR A 16 44.31 39.92 -28.23
N VAL A 17 43.22 40.21 -27.52
CA VAL A 17 42.95 39.66 -26.19
C VAL A 17 42.14 38.38 -26.36
N GLU A 18 42.77 37.22 -26.09
CA GLU A 18 42.07 35.94 -26.00
C GLU A 18 41.10 35.94 -24.82
N GLN A 19 39.82 35.67 -25.09
CA GLN A 19 38.81 35.47 -24.06
C GLN A 19 38.98 34.06 -23.44
N PRO A 20 38.98 33.92 -22.10
CA PRO A 20 39.04 32.61 -21.48
C PRO A 20 37.71 31.87 -21.68
N THR A 21 37.79 30.70 -22.32
CA THR A 21 36.69 29.76 -22.48
C THR A 21 36.26 29.24 -21.11
N LEU A 22 35.08 29.68 -20.66
CA LEU A 22 34.38 29.11 -19.50
C LEU A 22 34.02 27.65 -19.82
N MET A 23 34.80 26.71 -19.28
CA MET A 23 34.46 25.30 -19.31
C MET A 23 33.22 25.08 -18.43
N VAL A 24 32.08 24.82 -19.07
CA VAL A 24 30.88 24.34 -18.40
C VAL A 24 31.17 22.91 -17.92
N SER A 25 31.38 22.74 -16.62
CA SER A 25 31.40 21.40 -16.02
C SER A 25 30.07 20.71 -16.30
N PRO A 26 30.05 19.42 -16.69
CA PRO A 26 28.81 18.69 -16.84
C PRO A 26 28.08 18.68 -15.49
N ALA A 27 26.81 19.10 -15.51
CA ALA A 27 25.95 19.07 -14.34
C ALA A 27 26.02 17.68 -13.70
N ALA A 28 26.30 17.63 -12.40
CA ALA A 28 26.27 16.39 -11.65
C ALA A 28 24.92 15.70 -11.90
N PRO A 29 24.90 14.38 -12.21
CA PRO A 29 23.64 13.67 -12.41
C PRO A 29 22.77 13.88 -11.16
N CYS A 30 21.55 14.37 -11.36
CA CYS A 30 20.55 14.43 -10.30
C CYS A 30 20.51 13.05 -9.63
N PRO A 31 20.62 12.95 -8.30
CA PRO A 31 20.52 11.66 -7.64
C PRO A 31 19.18 11.04 -8.01
N SER A 32 19.22 9.91 -8.71
CA SER A 32 18.04 9.09 -8.96
C SER A 32 17.53 8.65 -7.59
N VAL A 33 16.38 9.16 -7.17
CA VAL A 33 15.76 8.77 -5.91
C VAL A 33 15.30 7.33 -6.05
N THR A 34 16.03 6.39 -5.47
CA THR A 34 15.61 4.99 -5.37
C THR A 34 14.52 4.88 -4.32
N LEU A 35 13.29 4.57 -4.73
CA LEU A 35 12.17 4.36 -3.82
C LEU A 35 12.31 2.98 -3.17
N THR A 36 12.18 2.92 -1.85
CA THR A 36 12.08 1.64 -1.14
C THR A 36 10.67 1.06 -1.26
N GLN A 37 10.49 -0.23 -0.97
CA GLN A 37 9.16 -0.82 -0.93
C GLN A 37 8.25 -0.14 0.11
N ASP A 38 8.80 0.29 1.25
CA ASP A 38 8.02 1.00 2.26
C ASP A 38 7.57 2.38 1.76
N ASP A 39 8.41 3.08 0.98
CA ASP A 39 8.02 4.33 0.32
C ASP A 39 6.84 4.12 -0.63
N LEU A 40 6.88 3.06 -1.45
CA LEU A 40 5.78 2.72 -2.36
C LEU A 40 4.49 2.43 -1.60
N LYS A 41 4.57 1.63 -0.52
CA LYS A 41 3.42 1.34 0.36
C LYS A 41 2.81 2.61 0.93
N LYS A 42 3.66 3.52 1.43
CA LYS A 42 3.24 4.80 1.98
C LYS A 42 2.59 5.70 0.92
N ILE A 43 3.15 5.76 -0.29
CA ILE A 43 2.60 6.51 -1.42
C ILE A 43 1.18 5.99 -1.78
N ALA A 44 1.02 4.68 -1.93
CA ALA A 44 -0.28 4.07 -2.22
C ALA A 44 -1.31 4.37 -1.10
N ALA A 45 -0.90 4.20 0.16
CA ALA A 45 -1.74 4.46 1.32
C ALA A 45 -2.23 5.91 1.38
N TYR A 46 -1.33 6.88 1.20
CA TYR A 46 -1.72 8.29 1.25
C TYR A 46 -2.65 8.66 0.09
N LYS A 47 -2.43 8.08 -1.10
CA LYS A 47 -3.33 8.29 -2.23
C LYS A 47 -4.73 7.75 -1.93
N ALA A 48 -4.85 6.60 -1.26
CA ALA A 48 -6.14 6.07 -0.84
C ALA A 48 -6.85 6.97 0.18
N VAL A 49 -6.11 7.56 1.13
CA VAL A 49 -6.67 8.43 2.17
C VAL A 49 -7.28 9.72 1.59
N GLU A 50 -6.91 10.14 0.38
CA GLU A 50 -7.60 11.24 -0.33
C GLU A 50 -9.10 10.96 -0.57
N HIS A 51 -9.53 9.70 -0.51
CA HIS A 51 -10.95 9.33 -0.64
C HIS A 51 -11.72 9.39 0.69
N VAL A 52 -11.02 9.52 1.82
CA VAL A 52 -11.65 9.63 3.14
C VAL A 52 -12.21 11.05 3.31
N LYS A 53 -13.47 11.15 3.73
CA LYS A 53 -14.15 12.42 3.99
C LYS A 53 -14.61 12.47 5.45
N SER A 54 -14.71 13.68 6.00
CA SER A 54 -15.26 13.88 7.35
C SER A 54 -16.65 13.27 7.48
N GLY A 55 -16.96 12.71 8.65
CA GLY A 55 -18.23 12.04 8.93
C GLY A 55 -18.32 10.58 8.46
N MET A 56 -17.29 10.04 7.81
CA MET A 56 -17.30 8.65 7.33
C MET A 56 -17.03 7.63 8.44
N VAL A 57 -17.70 6.49 8.31
CA VAL A 57 -17.29 5.24 8.96
C VAL A 57 -16.27 4.55 8.05
N VAL A 58 -15.06 4.35 8.55
CA VAL A 58 -13.90 3.88 7.77
C VAL A 58 -13.42 2.53 8.29
N GLY A 59 -13.43 1.50 7.45
CA GLY A 59 -12.76 0.24 7.75
C GLY A 59 -11.24 0.41 7.69
N LEU A 60 -10.57 0.06 8.78
CA LEU A 60 -9.13 0.18 8.95
C LEU A 60 -8.48 -1.17 8.71
N GLY A 61 -7.82 -1.30 7.55
CA GLY A 61 -7.15 -2.52 7.11
C GLY A 61 -5.98 -2.97 7.99
N THR A 62 -5.38 -4.11 7.62
CA THR A 62 -4.29 -4.74 8.38
C THR A 62 -3.03 -4.93 7.54
N GLY A 63 -1.87 -4.84 8.18
CA GLY A 63 -0.56 -5.07 7.56
C GLY A 63 0.24 -3.79 7.30
N SER A 64 1.45 -3.95 6.74
CA SER A 64 2.43 -2.85 6.63
C SER A 64 1.94 -1.69 5.77
N THR A 65 1.16 -1.96 4.73
CA THR A 65 0.65 -0.94 3.81
C THR A 65 -0.53 -0.19 4.43
N ALA A 66 -1.50 -0.92 5.00
CA ALA A 66 -2.65 -0.34 5.69
C ALA A 66 -2.23 0.50 6.91
N LYS A 67 -1.17 0.09 7.63
CA LYS A 67 -0.58 0.86 8.73
C LYS A 67 -0.32 2.32 8.35
N HIS A 68 0.24 2.57 7.17
CA HIS A 68 0.51 3.94 6.68
C HIS A 68 -0.78 4.72 6.40
N ALA A 69 -1.87 4.05 6.00
CA ALA A 69 -3.16 4.71 5.79
C ALA A 69 -3.78 5.12 7.13
N VAL A 70 -3.73 4.26 8.14
CA VAL A 70 -4.21 4.55 9.51
C VAL A 70 -3.40 5.71 10.11
N ASP A 71 -2.06 5.68 9.99
CA ASP A 71 -1.18 6.76 10.44
C ASP A 71 -1.55 8.10 9.77
N ARG A 72 -1.85 8.08 8.47
CA ARG A 72 -2.22 9.27 7.70
C ARG A 72 -3.62 9.80 8.03
N ILE A 73 -4.60 8.93 8.27
CA ILE A 73 -5.94 9.34 8.73
C ILE A 73 -5.81 10.11 10.05
N ALA A 74 -5.11 9.53 11.04
CA ALA A 74 -4.89 10.18 12.32
C ALA A 74 -4.15 11.52 12.19
N GLU A 75 -3.14 11.60 11.31
CA GLU A 75 -2.43 12.85 11.03
C GLU A 75 -3.39 13.95 10.54
N LEU A 76 -4.27 13.62 9.59
CA LEU A 76 -5.25 14.57 9.04
C LEU A 76 -6.32 14.96 10.06
N MET A 77 -6.70 14.06 10.96
CA MET A 77 -7.59 14.35 12.09
C MET A 77 -6.95 15.35 13.07
N ARG A 78 -5.68 15.13 13.45
CA ARG A 78 -4.93 16.08 14.30
C ARG A 78 -4.76 17.45 13.65
N GLN A 79 -4.63 17.50 12.33
CA GLN A 79 -4.57 18.75 11.56
C GLN A 79 -5.95 19.42 11.39
N GLY A 80 -7.04 18.80 11.87
CA GLY A 80 -8.41 19.31 11.71
C GLY A 80 -8.95 19.24 10.28
N LYS A 81 -8.26 18.54 9.37
CA LYS A 81 -8.66 18.35 7.96
C LYS A 81 -9.71 17.26 7.79
N LEU A 82 -9.67 16.25 8.65
CA LEU A 82 -10.73 15.24 8.79
C LEU A 82 -11.38 15.40 10.16
N LYS A 83 -12.70 15.31 10.20
CA LYS A 83 -13.51 15.42 11.42
C LYS A 83 -14.51 14.27 11.45
N ASP A 84 -14.95 13.89 12.65
CA ASP A 84 -16.04 12.94 12.85
C ASP A 84 -15.81 11.60 12.12
N ILE A 85 -14.57 11.11 12.14
CA ILE A 85 -14.21 9.80 11.60
C ILE A 85 -14.43 8.73 12.68
N ILE A 86 -15.06 7.62 12.29
CA ILE A 86 -15.18 6.41 13.11
C ILE A 86 -14.45 5.28 12.40
N GLY A 87 -13.49 4.66 13.07
CA GLY A 87 -12.72 3.52 12.55
C GLY A 87 -13.32 2.17 12.94
N ILE A 88 -13.39 1.23 11.99
CA ILE A 88 -13.69 -0.19 12.27
C ILE A 88 -12.45 -1.04 11.94
N PRO A 89 -11.70 -1.52 12.94
CA PRO A 89 -10.44 -2.22 12.71
C PRO A 89 -10.64 -3.67 12.23
N THR A 90 -9.83 -4.10 11.25
CA THR A 90 -9.86 -5.48 10.73
C THR A 90 -8.97 -6.46 11.51
N SER A 91 -8.27 -6.02 12.55
CA SER A 91 -7.46 -6.89 13.42
C SER A 91 -7.25 -6.27 14.80
N LYS A 92 -6.84 -7.08 15.79
CA LYS A 92 -6.38 -6.57 17.09
C LYS A 92 -5.19 -5.62 16.94
N LYS A 93 -4.26 -5.94 16.04
CA LYS A 93 -3.10 -5.09 15.75
C LYS A 93 -3.50 -3.71 15.23
N THR A 94 -4.44 -3.64 14.29
CA THR A 94 -4.93 -2.36 13.76
C THR A 94 -5.76 -1.61 14.81
N HIS A 95 -6.54 -2.32 15.63
CA HIS A 95 -7.25 -1.74 16.77
C HIS A 95 -6.28 -1.01 17.71
N GLU A 96 -5.23 -1.69 18.17
CA GLU A 96 -4.21 -1.12 19.05
C GLU A 96 -3.52 0.10 18.43
N GLN A 97 -3.17 0.02 17.14
CA GLN A 97 -2.59 1.15 16.41
C GLN A 97 -3.55 2.35 16.44
N ALA A 98 -4.82 2.15 16.08
CA ALA A 98 -5.80 3.22 15.98
C ALA A 98 -6.12 3.85 17.34
N VAL A 99 -6.19 3.04 18.41
CA VAL A 99 -6.29 3.53 19.80
C VAL A 99 -5.10 4.43 20.15
N SER A 100 -3.87 3.99 19.86
CA SER A 100 -2.65 4.77 20.15
C SER A 100 -2.59 6.12 19.42
N LEU A 101 -3.30 6.23 18.29
CA LEU A 101 -3.36 7.41 17.45
C LEU A 101 -4.54 8.34 17.77
N GLY A 102 -5.45 7.92 18.66
CA GLY A 102 -6.64 8.68 19.04
C GLY A 102 -7.74 8.70 17.97
N ILE A 103 -7.82 7.65 17.13
CA ILE A 103 -8.95 7.49 16.20
C ILE A 103 -10.14 6.93 16.98
N PRO A 104 -11.33 7.56 16.98
CA PRO A 104 -12.53 6.97 17.56
C PRO A 104 -12.86 5.64 16.88
N LEU A 105 -13.11 4.59 17.65
CA LEU A 105 -13.37 3.25 17.14
C LEU A 105 -14.81 2.81 17.42
N SER A 106 -15.29 1.92 16.55
CA SER A 106 -16.55 1.21 16.70
C SER A 106 -16.44 -0.18 16.05
N ASP A 107 -17.57 -0.87 15.88
CA ASP A 107 -17.65 -2.21 15.34
C ASP A 107 -18.81 -2.35 14.33
N LEU A 108 -18.89 -3.52 13.68
CA LEU A 108 -19.94 -3.84 12.72
C LEU A 108 -21.31 -4.09 13.38
N ASP A 109 -21.35 -4.36 14.69
CA ASP A 109 -22.59 -4.49 15.44
C ASP A 109 -23.27 -3.12 15.60
N SER A 110 -22.47 -2.07 15.78
CA SER A 110 -22.93 -0.68 15.90
C SER A 110 -23.08 0.01 14.54
N HIS A 111 -22.26 -0.37 13.54
CA HIS A 111 -22.28 0.18 12.19
C HIS A 111 -22.29 -0.95 11.13
N HIS A 112 -23.49 -1.39 10.76
CA HIS A 112 -23.68 -2.45 9.77
C HIS A 112 -23.24 -2.09 8.34
N ILE A 113 -23.05 -0.81 8.04
CA ILE A 113 -22.61 -0.33 6.72
C ILE A 113 -21.40 0.59 6.90
N VAL A 114 -20.31 0.25 6.22
CA VAL A 114 -19.05 1.00 6.23
C VAL A 114 -18.98 1.85 4.96
N ASP A 115 -18.62 3.13 5.06
CA ASP A 115 -18.58 4.00 3.88
C ASP A 115 -17.39 3.68 2.98
N LEU A 116 -16.24 3.43 3.58
CA LEU A 116 -14.99 3.19 2.88
C LEU A 116 -14.08 2.27 3.72
N THR A 117 -13.56 1.22 3.13
CA THR A 117 -12.44 0.45 3.69
C THR A 117 -11.19 0.64 2.84
N ILE A 118 -10.05 0.82 3.52
CA ILE A 118 -8.73 0.86 2.90
C ILE A 118 -7.92 -0.30 3.49
N ASP A 119 -7.51 -1.24 2.64
CA ASP A 119 -6.65 -2.34 3.06
C ASP A 119 -5.66 -2.78 1.97
N GLY A 120 -4.63 -3.51 2.38
CA GLY A 120 -3.70 -4.17 1.47
C GLY A 120 -4.21 -5.51 0.94
N ALA A 121 -3.43 -6.05 0.01
CA ALA A 121 -3.57 -7.40 -0.49
C ALA A 121 -2.20 -8.08 -0.61
N ASP A 122 -2.23 -9.41 -0.54
CA ASP A 122 -1.08 -10.27 -0.73
C ASP A 122 -0.83 -10.58 -2.21
N GLU A 123 -1.90 -10.65 -2.99
CA GLU A 123 -1.92 -10.76 -4.44
C GLU A 123 -3.11 -10.00 -5.02
N VAL A 124 -2.96 -9.48 -6.23
CA VAL A 124 -4.04 -8.85 -7.00
C VAL A 124 -3.95 -9.32 -8.46
N ASP A 125 -5.01 -9.96 -8.94
CA ASP A 125 -5.11 -10.39 -10.34
C ASP A 125 -5.72 -9.30 -11.25
N PRO A 126 -5.75 -9.50 -12.58
CA PRO A 126 -6.35 -8.52 -13.50
C PRO A 126 -7.85 -8.27 -13.31
N GLY A 127 -8.58 -9.22 -12.72
CA GLY A 127 -10.00 -9.14 -12.39
C GLY A 127 -10.30 -8.44 -11.07
N LEU A 128 -9.27 -7.95 -10.36
CA LEU A 128 -9.34 -7.42 -8.99
C LEU A 128 -9.79 -8.47 -7.96
N ASN A 129 -9.54 -9.75 -8.24
CA ASN A 129 -9.59 -10.79 -7.22
C ASN A 129 -8.30 -10.74 -6.40
N LEU A 130 -8.42 -10.95 -5.10
CA LEU A 130 -7.32 -10.79 -4.17
C LEU A 130 -7.01 -12.10 -3.46
N VAL A 131 -5.73 -12.29 -3.14
CA VAL A 131 -5.33 -13.08 -1.97
C VAL A 131 -5.07 -12.11 -0.83
N LYS A 132 -5.62 -12.41 0.35
CA LYS A 132 -5.40 -11.72 1.61
C LYS A 132 -5.22 -12.73 2.75
N GLY A 133 -4.85 -12.24 3.93
CA GLY A 133 -4.76 -13.06 5.13
C GLY A 133 -3.37 -13.61 5.47
N ARG A 134 -2.30 -13.28 4.73
CA ARG A 134 -0.93 -13.68 5.15
C ARG A 134 -0.54 -13.07 6.50
N GLY A 135 -1.17 -11.97 6.89
CA GLY A 135 -1.06 -11.37 8.23
C GLY A 135 -1.90 -12.06 9.32
N GLY A 136 -2.84 -12.94 8.96
CA GLY A 136 -3.63 -13.73 9.91
C GLY A 136 -4.99 -13.16 10.32
N SER A 137 -5.48 -12.12 9.63
CA SER A 137 -6.71 -11.40 9.99
C SER A 137 -7.84 -11.56 8.96
N LEU A 138 -7.76 -12.57 8.09
CA LEU A 138 -8.58 -12.69 6.89
C LEU A 138 -10.09 -12.64 7.16
N LEU A 139 -10.58 -13.28 8.23
CA LEU A 139 -12.01 -13.31 8.51
C LEU A 139 -12.55 -11.91 8.84
N ARG A 140 -11.86 -11.19 9.73
CA ARG A 140 -12.25 -9.83 10.14
C ARG A 140 -12.09 -8.84 8.99
N GLU A 141 -11.02 -8.96 8.20
CA GLU A 141 -10.85 -8.22 6.95
C GLU A 141 -12.06 -8.43 6.04
N LYS A 142 -12.44 -9.68 5.74
CA LYS A 142 -13.55 -9.98 4.83
C LYS A 142 -14.89 -9.48 5.35
N MET A 143 -15.15 -9.59 6.65
CA MET A 143 -16.39 -9.07 7.25
C MET A 143 -16.52 -7.55 7.09
N VAL A 144 -15.46 -6.78 7.38
CA VAL A 144 -15.51 -5.31 7.26
C VAL A 144 -15.54 -4.87 5.81
N GLU A 145 -14.73 -5.49 4.95
CA GLU A 145 -14.64 -5.16 3.53
C GLU A 145 -15.94 -5.49 2.78
N SER A 146 -16.60 -6.61 3.10
CA SER A 146 -17.91 -6.95 2.51
C SER A 146 -19.05 -6.04 2.98
N ALA A 147 -18.94 -5.46 4.19
CA ALA A 147 -19.87 -4.44 4.69
C ALA A 147 -19.63 -3.04 4.11
N SER A 148 -18.61 -2.87 3.25
CA SER A 148 -18.18 -1.57 2.74
C SER A 148 -18.84 -1.16 1.43
N LYS A 149 -19.35 0.07 1.35
CA LYS A 149 -19.82 0.67 0.09
C LYS A 149 -18.69 0.83 -0.92
N LYS A 150 -17.48 1.16 -0.43
CA LYS A 150 -16.26 1.25 -1.22
C LYS A 150 -15.14 0.50 -0.52
N PHE A 151 -14.50 -0.40 -1.24
CA PHE A 151 -13.26 -1.06 -0.80
C PHE A 151 -12.11 -0.68 -1.73
N ILE A 152 -11.13 0.06 -1.20
CA ILE A 152 -9.92 0.48 -1.90
C ILE A 152 -8.76 -0.41 -1.46
N VAL A 153 -8.24 -1.17 -2.42
CA VAL A 153 -7.05 -2.00 -2.24
C VAL A 153 -5.80 -1.15 -2.51
N ILE A 154 -4.83 -1.19 -1.61
CA ILE A 154 -3.53 -0.50 -1.74
C ILE A 154 -2.38 -1.50 -1.78
N VAL A 155 -1.58 -1.47 -2.84
CA VAL A 155 -0.44 -2.37 -3.02
C VAL A 155 0.76 -1.68 -3.66
N ASP A 156 1.95 -2.23 -3.43
CA ASP A 156 3.08 -2.01 -4.32
C ASP A 156 3.01 -2.97 -5.53
N GLU A 157 3.70 -2.62 -6.62
CA GLU A 157 3.63 -3.38 -7.89
C GLU A 157 4.04 -4.85 -7.79
N SER A 158 4.79 -5.24 -6.75
CA SER A 158 5.18 -6.65 -6.52
C SER A 158 3.99 -7.58 -6.19
N LYS A 159 2.83 -7.02 -5.87
CA LYS A 159 1.62 -7.79 -5.52
C LYS A 159 0.77 -8.15 -6.74
N LEU A 160 1.09 -7.62 -7.92
CA LEU A 160 0.37 -7.93 -9.14
C LEU A 160 0.73 -9.33 -9.63
N VAL A 161 -0.28 -10.16 -9.89
CA VAL A 161 -0.13 -11.53 -10.40
C VAL A 161 -1.00 -11.71 -11.65
N ASN A 162 -0.68 -12.72 -12.46
CA ASN A 162 -1.49 -13.05 -13.63
C ASN A 162 -2.82 -13.72 -13.26
N TYR A 163 -2.82 -14.49 -12.16
CA TYR A 163 -3.97 -15.19 -11.59
C TYR A 163 -3.74 -15.39 -10.09
N VAL A 164 -4.81 -15.51 -9.30
CA VAL A 164 -4.76 -15.77 -7.84
C VAL A 164 -4.07 -17.11 -7.57
N GLY A 165 -3.11 -17.12 -6.64
CA GLY A 165 -2.20 -18.24 -6.37
C GLY A 165 -0.90 -18.19 -7.19
N GLY A 166 -0.83 -17.31 -8.18
CA GLY A 166 0.30 -17.22 -9.12
C GLY A 166 1.62 -16.74 -8.52
N SER A 167 1.61 -16.15 -7.32
CA SER A 167 2.87 -15.78 -6.64
C SER A 167 3.63 -16.99 -6.07
N ARG A 168 2.96 -18.15 -5.98
CA ARG A 168 3.42 -19.37 -5.30
C ARG A 168 3.67 -19.21 -3.80
N LEU A 169 3.24 -18.09 -3.23
CA LEU A 169 3.20 -17.87 -1.79
C LEU A 169 1.83 -18.27 -1.25
N ALA A 170 1.69 -18.26 0.08
CA ALA A 170 0.53 -18.81 0.76
C ALA A 170 -0.81 -18.17 0.32
N MET A 171 -1.81 -19.02 0.07
CA MET A 171 -3.24 -18.72 0.05
C MET A 171 -3.84 -19.27 1.35
N PRO A 172 -4.15 -18.39 2.33
CA PRO A 172 -4.52 -18.81 3.67
C PRO A 172 -5.96 -19.35 3.73
N VAL A 173 -6.21 -20.37 4.56
CA VAL A 173 -7.55 -20.86 4.90
C VAL A 173 -7.67 -20.94 6.42
N GLU A 174 -8.60 -20.18 7.00
CA GLU A 174 -8.90 -20.20 8.43
C GLU A 174 -9.76 -21.43 8.76
N VAL A 175 -9.34 -22.22 9.74
CA VAL A 175 -9.97 -23.48 10.12
C VAL A 175 -10.07 -23.60 11.63
N ILE A 176 -11.11 -24.27 12.11
CA ILE A 176 -11.22 -24.55 13.54
C ILE A 176 -10.07 -25.47 14.01
N PRO A 177 -9.62 -25.37 15.28
CA PRO A 177 -8.54 -26.22 15.77
C PRO A 177 -8.86 -27.72 15.79
N PHE A 178 -10.14 -28.07 15.99
CA PHE A 178 -10.58 -29.46 16.05
C PHE A 178 -10.32 -30.17 14.72
N CYS A 179 -9.50 -31.23 14.77
CA CYS A 179 -9.16 -32.05 13.61
C CYS A 179 -8.61 -31.26 12.40
N TRP A 180 -7.92 -30.13 12.60
CA TRP A 180 -7.37 -29.31 11.49
C TRP A 180 -6.54 -30.11 10.47
N ASN A 181 -5.81 -31.16 10.91
CA ASN A 181 -5.01 -32.00 10.01
C ASN A 181 -5.87 -32.82 9.04
N HIS A 182 -7.12 -33.13 9.40
CA HIS A 182 -8.08 -33.71 8.47
C HIS A 182 -8.47 -32.67 7.41
N SER A 183 -8.82 -31.45 7.81
CA SER A 183 -9.14 -30.35 6.91
C SER A 183 -8.00 -30.05 5.94
N LEU A 184 -6.75 -30.05 6.41
CA LEU A 184 -5.56 -29.92 5.57
C LEU A 184 -5.53 -30.95 4.44
N LYS A 185 -5.66 -32.24 4.78
CA LYS A 185 -5.64 -33.31 3.76
C LYS A 185 -6.78 -33.16 2.75
N ARG A 186 -7.96 -32.73 3.20
CA ARG A 186 -9.12 -32.48 2.33
C ARG A 186 -8.88 -31.31 1.39
N LEU A 187 -8.36 -30.18 1.89
CA LEU A 187 -8.03 -29.00 1.10
C LEU A 187 -6.98 -29.33 0.01
N VAL A 188 -5.88 -29.97 0.39
CA VAL A 188 -4.83 -30.39 -0.57
C VAL A 188 -5.40 -31.32 -1.64
N SER A 189 -6.29 -32.26 -1.26
CA SER A 189 -6.91 -33.18 -2.20
C SER A 189 -7.84 -32.48 -3.20
N LEU A 190 -8.56 -31.42 -2.78
CA LEU A 190 -9.43 -30.64 -3.69
C LEU A 190 -8.63 -30.06 -4.86
N PHE A 191 -7.41 -29.60 -4.61
CA PHE A 191 -6.58 -28.88 -5.58
C PHE A 191 -5.37 -29.68 -6.06
N ALA A 192 -5.39 -31.01 -5.95
CA ALA A 192 -4.27 -31.86 -6.38
C ALA A 192 -3.90 -31.66 -7.86
N TYR A 193 -4.89 -31.37 -8.72
CA TYR A 193 -4.66 -31.07 -10.15
C TYR A 193 -3.83 -29.81 -10.38
N ALA A 194 -3.86 -28.85 -9.43
CA ALA A 194 -3.11 -27.60 -9.48
C ALA A 194 -1.71 -27.72 -8.83
N GLY A 195 -1.30 -28.93 -8.45
CA GLY A 195 -0.04 -29.15 -7.71
C GLY A 195 -0.06 -28.55 -6.31
N CYS A 196 -1.24 -28.48 -5.68
CA CYS A 196 -1.37 -27.85 -4.38
C CYS A 196 -0.60 -28.62 -3.30
N VAL A 197 0.17 -27.88 -2.50
CA VAL A 197 0.70 -28.34 -1.22
C VAL A 197 0.14 -27.46 -0.12
N GLY A 198 0.01 -28.02 1.09
CA GLY A 198 -0.52 -27.27 2.21
C GLY A 198 0.21 -27.56 3.50
N GLU A 199 0.27 -26.57 4.38
CA GLU A 199 0.87 -26.71 5.70
C GLU A 199 0.07 -25.93 6.75
N LEU A 200 0.16 -26.36 8.00
CA LEU A 200 -0.32 -25.55 9.12
C LEU A 200 0.61 -24.36 9.30
N ARG A 201 0.06 -23.15 9.30
CA ARG A 201 0.83 -21.95 9.63
C ARG A 201 1.34 -22.04 11.07
N LYS A 202 2.62 -21.76 11.24
CA LYS A 202 3.28 -21.72 12.55
C LYS A 202 3.72 -20.31 12.90
N CYS A 203 3.67 -19.98 14.18
CA CYS A 203 4.32 -18.78 14.72
C CYS A 203 5.84 -18.96 14.62
N ALA A 204 6.53 -17.99 14.00
CA ALA A 204 7.97 -18.09 13.72
C ALA A 204 8.80 -18.19 15.01
N GLU A 205 8.36 -17.53 16.07
CA GLU A 205 9.07 -17.44 17.35
C GLU A 205 8.91 -18.71 18.19
N THR A 206 7.73 -19.32 18.17
CA THR A 206 7.38 -20.45 19.07
C THR A 206 7.34 -21.79 18.36
N GLY A 207 7.23 -21.82 17.03
CA GLY A 207 7.02 -23.02 16.23
C GLY A 207 5.65 -23.68 16.42
N LYS A 208 4.80 -23.14 17.29
CA LYS A 208 3.43 -23.62 17.54
C LYS A 208 2.49 -23.18 16.42
N ALA A 209 1.30 -23.81 16.36
CA ALA A 209 0.23 -23.39 15.47
C ALA A 209 -0.03 -21.88 15.63
N PHE A 210 -0.15 -21.17 14.51
CA PHE A 210 -0.60 -19.78 14.52
C PHE A 210 -2.07 -19.73 14.89
N GLU A 211 -2.42 -18.90 15.86
CA GLU A 211 -3.79 -18.67 16.31
C GLU A 211 -4.28 -17.30 15.82
N THR A 212 -5.43 -17.27 15.14
CA THR A 212 -6.04 -16.03 14.65
C THR A 212 -6.61 -15.20 15.80
N ASP A 213 -6.99 -13.95 15.51
CA ASP A 213 -7.70 -13.10 16.47
C ASP A 213 -9.00 -13.73 17.01
N ASN A 214 -9.53 -14.74 16.32
CA ASN A 214 -10.77 -15.46 16.62
C ASN A 214 -10.54 -16.85 17.23
N GLY A 215 -9.30 -17.22 17.56
CA GLY A 215 -8.98 -18.51 18.20
C GLY A 215 -8.92 -19.70 17.23
N ASN A 216 -8.88 -19.45 15.92
CA ASN A 216 -8.78 -20.49 14.89
C ASN A 216 -7.33 -20.68 14.44
N TYR A 217 -7.09 -21.71 13.64
CA TYR A 217 -5.82 -21.94 12.97
C TYR A 217 -5.87 -21.50 11.51
N ILE A 218 -4.70 -21.40 10.88
CA ILE A 218 -4.57 -21.16 9.44
C ILE A 218 -3.82 -22.33 8.80
N ILE A 219 -4.40 -22.84 7.71
CA ILE A 219 -3.71 -23.69 6.74
C ILE A 219 -3.31 -22.83 5.56
N ASP A 220 -2.02 -22.82 5.25
CA ASP A 220 -1.50 -22.15 4.06
C ASP A 220 -1.46 -23.13 2.90
N LEU A 221 -2.13 -22.79 1.81
CA LEU A 221 -2.09 -23.54 0.55
C LEU A 221 -1.15 -22.84 -0.43
N TYR A 222 -0.36 -23.63 -1.15
CA TYR A 222 0.56 -23.15 -2.17
C TYR A 222 0.27 -23.87 -3.48
N PHE A 223 0.34 -23.16 -4.59
CA PHE A 223 -0.08 -23.68 -5.89
C PHE A 223 1.04 -23.58 -6.92
N GLU A 224 1.23 -24.63 -7.71
CA GLU A 224 2.15 -24.62 -8.86
C GLU A 224 1.47 -24.13 -10.14
N LYS A 225 0.15 -24.33 -10.24
CA LYS A 225 -0.69 -23.98 -11.38
C LYS A 225 -1.93 -23.22 -10.91
N ASP A 226 -2.65 -22.67 -11.88
CA ASP A 226 -3.94 -22.03 -11.64
C ASP A 226 -4.97 -23.00 -11.01
N MET A 227 -5.84 -22.44 -10.16
CA MET A 227 -6.90 -23.16 -9.45
C MET A 227 -8.15 -23.35 -10.32
N GLY A 228 -8.27 -22.69 -11.47
CA GLY A 228 -9.46 -22.74 -12.33
C GLY A 228 -10.50 -21.70 -11.93
N ASP A 229 -11.78 -22.06 -11.93
CA ASP A 229 -12.84 -21.12 -11.56
C ASP A 229 -12.77 -20.78 -10.05
N LEU A 230 -12.51 -19.50 -9.76
CA LEU A 230 -12.30 -19.03 -8.38
C LEU A 230 -13.59 -19.10 -7.54
N ASN A 231 -14.77 -18.92 -8.14
CA ASN A 231 -16.04 -19.04 -7.41
C ASN A 231 -16.30 -20.50 -7.06
N GLU A 232 -16.04 -21.43 -7.99
CA GLU A 232 -16.13 -22.86 -7.72
C GLU A 232 -15.11 -23.26 -6.64
N ALA A 233 -13.87 -22.81 -6.74
CA ALA A 233 -12.84 -23.07 -5.72
C ALA A 233 -13.24 -22.54 -4.33
N SER A 234 -13.77 -21.32 -4.27
CA SER A 234 -14.32 -20.68 -3.06
C SER A 234 -15.43 -21.54 -2.44
N ASP A 235 -16.44 -21.90 -3.22
CA ASP A 235 -17.56 -22.72 -2.78
C ASP A 235 -17.12 -24.11 -2.30
N LEU A 236 -16.19 -24.75 -3.01
CA LEU A 236 -15.66 -26.06 -2.64
C LEU A 236 -14.93 -26.02 -1.30
N ILE A 237 -14.15 -24.96 -1.04
CA ILE A 237 -13.46 -24.76 0.25
C ILE A 237 -14.49 -24.56 1.37
N LEU A 238 -15.44 -23.63 1.19
CA LEU A 238 -16.42 -23.28 2.23
C LEU A 238 -17.41 -24.42 2.55
N ARG A 239 -17.62 -25.37 1.61
CA ARG A 239 -18.44 -26.56 1.85
C ARG A 239 -17.77 -27.61 2.75
N LEU A 240 -16.47 -27.52 3.01
CA LEU A 240 -15.79 -28.46 3.91
C LEU A 240 -16.09 -28.12 5.38
N PRO A 241 -16.64 -29.06 6.18
CA PRO A 241 -16.87 -28.81 7.60
C PRO A 241 -15.58 -28.51 8.36
N GLY A 242 -15.62 -27.49 9.22
CA GLY A 242 -14.48 -27.03 10.00
C GLY A 242 -13.64 -25.94 9.32
N ILE A 243 -13.92 -25.63 8.05
CA ILE A 243 -13.42 -24.39 7.44
C ILE A 243 -14.26 -23.23 7.94
N VAL A 244 -13.60 -22.14 8.31
CA VAL A 244 -14.23 -20.90 8.76
C VAL A 244 -14.33 -19.92 7.60
N GLU A 245 -13.21 -19.66 6.92
CA GLU A 245 -13.11 -18.74 5.78
C GLU A 245 -11.78 -18.93 5.03
N HIS A 246 -11.62 -18.36 3.84
CA HIS A 246 -10.39 -18.41 3.04
C HIS A 246 -9.90 -17.04 2.55
N GLY A 247 -8.63 -16.99 2.13
CA GLY A 247 -7.93 -15.79 1.71
C GLY A 247 -8.29 -15.27 0.32
N MET A 248 -9.15 -15.96 -0.44
CA MET A 248 -9.68 -15.42 -1.71
C MET A 248 -10.79 -14.39 -1.45
N PHE A 249 -10.56 -13.16 -1.89
CA PHE A 249 -11.51 -12.05 -1.78
C PHE A 249 -11.98 -11.71 -3.20
N LEU A 250 -13.10 -12.32 -3.58
CA LEU A 250 -13.62 -12.32 -4.94
C LEU A 250 -14.74 -11.29 -5.06
N GLY A 251 -14.65 -10.42 -6.08
CA GLY A 251 -15.70 -9.43 -6.36
C GLY A 251 -15.86 -8.29 -5.33
N LEU A 252 -15.05 -8.24 -4.27
CA LEU A 252 -15.15 -7.23 -3.21
C LEU A 252 -14.47 -5.89 -3.55
N ALA A 253 -13.32 -5.95 -4.24
CA ALA A 253 -12.53 -4.75 -4.52
C ALA A 253 -13.26 -3.82 -5.49
N THR A 254 -13.45 -2.56 -5.08
CA THR A 254 -14.07 -1.51 -5.92
C THR A 254 -13.04 -0.61 -6.58
N SER A 255 -11.85 -0.50 -6.00
CA SER A 255 -10.75 0.26 -6.56
C SER A 255 -9.42 -0.35 -6.14
N LEU A 256 -8.40 -0.17 -6.98
CA LEU A 256 -7.03 -0.59 -6.74
C LEU A 256 -6.10 0.59 -6.96
N ILE A 257 -5.21 0.83 -6.00
CA ILE A 257 -4.14 1.80 -6.11
C ILE A 257 -2.83 1.04 -6.03
N VAL A 258 -2.05 1.11 -7.10
CA VAL A 258 -0.73 0.48 -7.22
C VAL A 258 0.33 1.56 -7.22
N ALA A 259 1.29 1.47 -6.31
CA ALA A 259 2.52 2.26 -6.36
C ALA A 259 3.66 1.41 -6.94
N GLY A 260 4.25 1.87 -8.04
CA GLY A 260 5.43 1.28 -8.67
C GLY A 260 6.55 2.30 -8.80
N VAL A 261 7.73 1.82 -9.20
CA VAL A 261 8.90 2.70 -9.39
C VAL A 261 8.66 3.81 -10.41
N GLU A 262 7.73 3.59 -11.35
CA GLU A 262 7.46 4.53 -12.43
C GLU A 262 6.20 5.41 -12.22
N GLY A 263 5.41 5.19 -11.17
CA GLY A 263 4.07 5.77 -11.14
C GLY A 263 3.12 5.24 -10.07
N ILE A 264 2.08 6.04 -9.81
CA ILE A 264 0.86 5.53 -9.17
C ILE A 264 -0.14 5.23 -10.29
N THR A 265 -0.71 4.03 -10.25
CA THR A 265 -1.82 3.61 -11.10
C THR A 265 -3.06 3.44 -10.26
N VAL A 266 -4.19 3.98 -10.72
CA VAL A 266 -5.49 3.84 -10.06
C VAL A 266 -6.45 3.13 -11.01
N LYS A 267 -7.06 2.04 -10.56
CA LYS A 267 -8.15 1.34 -11.24
C LYS A 267 -9.41 1.42 -10.39
N THR A 268 -10.56 1.61 -11.03
CA THR A 268 -11.86 1.64 -10.35
C THR A 268 -12.84 0.78 -11.15
N LYS A 269 -13.62 -0.05 -10.45
CA LYS A 269 -14.69 -0.84 -11.04
C LYS A 269 -15.93 0.03 -11.21
N ILE A 270 -16.55 0.03 -12.39
CA ILE A 270 -17.83 0.70 -12.66
C ILE A 270 -18.85 -0.38 -13.07
N GLY A 271 -19.83 -0.64 -12.22
CA GLY A 271 -20.74 -1.78 -12.41
C GLY A 271 -19.99 -3.12 -12.35
N ASN A 272 -20.24 -4.00 -13.32
CA ASN A 272 -19.49 -5.27 -13.46
C ASN A 272 -18.22 -5.14 -14.31
N GLU A 273 -17.92 -3.96 -14.85
CA GLU A 273 -16.79 -3.74 -15.76
C GLU A 273 -15.69 -2.88 -15.10
N LEU A 274 -14.45 -3.07 -15.54
CA LEU A 274 -13.32 -2.24 -15.12
C LEU A 274 -13.22 -1.04 -16.06
N GLU A 275 -13.24 0.19 -15.54
CA GLU A 275 -13.08 1.36 -16.39
C GLU A 275 -11.61 1.52 -16.80
N GLY A 276 -11.37 1.59 -18.12
CA GLY A 276 -10.07 1.84 -18.71
C GLY A 276 -9.25 0.56 -18.93
N SER A 277 -9.37 -0.02 -20.13
CA SER A 277 -8.39 -0.93 -20.72
C SER A 277 -7.00 -0.27 -20.97
N GLY A 278 -6.78 0.93 -20.43
CA GLY A 278 -5.51 1.65 -20.43
C GLY A 278 -5.19 2.12 -19.02
N TRP A 279 -3.98 1.81 -18.57
CA TRP A 279 -3.45 2.23 -17.28
C TRP A 279 -3.48 3.76 -17.18
N ARG A 280 -4.38 4.32 -16.37
CA ARG A 280 -4.35 5.76 -16.08
C ARG A 280 -3.18 6.05 -15.15
N ARG A 281 -2.04 6.38 -15.77
CA ARG A 281 -0.80 6.76 -15.09
C ARG A 281 -0.94 8.18 -14.56
N CYS A 282 -0.86 8.36 -13.25
CA CYS A 282 -0.79 9.69 -12.68
C CYS A 282 0.69 10.10 -12.58
N ASN A 283 1.16 10.99 -13.46
CA ASN A 283 2.55 11.49 -13.48
C ASN A 283 2.87 12.48 -12.32
N SER A 284 2.10 12.48 -11.23
CA SER A 284 2.25 13.44 -10.13
C SER A 284 3.45 13.20 -9.22
N PHE A 285 4.37 12.29 -9.58
CA PHE A 285 5.60 12.01 -8.83
C PHE A 285 6.39 13.28 -8.49
N GLY A 286 6.45 14.25 -9.41
CA GLY A 286 7.17 15.51 -9.23
C GLY A 286 6.61 16.42 -8.13
N ASN A 287 5.30 16.37 -7.87
CA ASN A 287 4.69 17.17 -6.79
C ASN A 287 4.82 16.48 -5.43
N TRP A 288 4.83 15.15 -5.41
CA TRP A 288 4.97 14.35 -4.21
C TRP A 288 6.38 14.40 -3.60
N LEU A 289 7.43 14.28 -4.42
CA LEU A 289 8.84 14.49 -3.99
C LEU A 289 9.09 15.89 -3.41
N ARG A 290 8.29 16.89 -3.82
CA ARG A 290 8.38 18.26 -3.31
C ARG A 290 7.76 18.40 -1.92
N VAL A 291 6.67 17.68 -1.65
CA VAL A 291 5.98 17.70 -0.35
C VAL A 291 6.75 16.90 0.71
N SER A 292 7.37 15.78 0.36
CA SER A 292 8.22 15.02 1.29
C SER A 292 9.51 15.76 1.68
N ARG A 293 10.06 16.61 0.80
CA ARG A 293 11.19 17.51 1.14
C ARG A 293 10.84 18.52 2.24
N VAL A 294 9.62 19.04 2.27
CA VAL A 294 9.18 20.03 3.27
C VAL A 294 8.95 19.39 4.64
N LEU A 295 8.53 18.12 4.67
CA LEU A 295 8.27 17.40 5.92
C LEU A 295 9.54 16.85 6.59
N PHE A 296 10.56 16.44 5.82
CA PHE A 296 11.81 15.92 6.39
C PHE A 296 12.78 17.00 6.90
N GLN A 297 12.71 18.25 6.42
CA GLN A 297 13.58 19.34 6.91
C GLN A 297 13.15 19.92 8.28
N ARG A 298 11.97 19.58 8.81
CA ARG A 298 11.48 20.11 10.10
C ARG A 298 11.76 19.22 11.31
N GLY A 299 12.47 18.10 11.14
CA GLY A 299 12.77 17.15 12.23
C GLY A 299 14.20 17.21 12.82
N GLY A 300 15.07 18.10 12.33
CA GLY A 300 16.49 18.14 12.71
C GLY A 300 16.93 19.49 13.25
N GLY A 301 16.36 19.92 14.38
CA GLY A 301 16.79 21.12 15.10
C GLY A 301 17.28 20.77 16.50
N SER A 302 18.56 20.42 16.61
CA SER A 302 19.26 20.30 17.89
C SER A 302 19.46 21.71 18.47
N SER A 303 18.73 22.05 19.54
CA SER A 303 18.91 23.27 20.30
C SER A 303 20.02 23.09 21.35
N THR A 304 21.23 23.56 21.04
CA THR A 304 22.29 23.78 22.03
C THR A 304 22.10 25.17 22.66
N MET A 305 21.68 25.21 23.92
CA MET A 305 21.66 26.44 24.72
C MET A 305 23.09 26.79 25.16
N THR A 306 23.56 27.97 24.77
CA THR A 306 24.74 28.62 25.34
C THR A 306 24.30 29.62 26.41
N HIS A 307 24.82 29.46 27.64
CA HIS A 307 24.68 30.45 28.70
C HIS A 307 25.62 31.63 28.46
N PRO A 308 25.18 32.89 28.66
CA PRO A 308 26.07 34.03 28.69
C PRO A 308 26.58 34.26 30.12
N THR A 309 27.90 34.35 30.25
CA THR A 309 28.60 34.88 31.41
C THR A 309 28.53 36.41 31.44
N THR A 310 28.04 36.95 32.55
CA THR A 310 28.57 38.13 33.25
C THR A 310 28.19 37.99 34.71
#